data_AF-Q4N1U3-F1
#
_entry.id   AF-Q4N1U3-F1
#
_cell.length_a   1.000
_cell.length_b   1.000
_cell.length_c   1.000
_cell.angle_alpha   90.00
_cell.angle_beta   90.00
_cell.angle_gamma   90.00
#
_symmetry.space_group_name_H-M   'P 1'
#
loop_
_entity.id
_entity.type
_entity.pdbx_description
1 polymer ?
#
loop_
_entity_poly.entity_id
_entity_poly.type
_entity_poly.pdbx_seq_one_letter_code
_entity_poly.pdbx_strand_id
1 'polypeptide(L)'
;MKLQYTPNAPIKLDSLFNEFYHLLNFRIYPNSIGGNKLHLKLCEKFKNITYNKLSNNGILYNRSNLTKIDGHFSLILIKQLSGSNYIYHYHLSIIKVNIKFNETERLYYITPLESHSLTSCSLEDLSHQYANFQKHNENGLDSKSFGSLSLDTDDLEISVVLDSFTFKNDFNSLISGNNALSSFIHNIWAPIGLLTNRELYLFSLTVPFDKYKKYWLNNYSIELSQTVYEYLKSDVMVMPDDLKSTKFSNVEEYSDFSEYSDYDECEIRFDFNSPEFLDFFSAISESIKSFGGLVLPYLNGSYLQDGSWIINNTTVCTDLRDVILLLKSSTKWHGDSDSILKLFLYKVINQNHSTQFKLFYYDREIIIISQLFLNHVYDSLISNKHSHKLIRRILEFSNHKLIHLIPENLSNFVVDLYILNRTDEIYIMNIVPFNFNSEIIFTWDQIYEYATSRTPFTHDESIKIDYYGNIAFVVMSSNKLSRHKLYSFCSEDVEELAKILT
;
A
#
# COMPACT_ATOMS: atom_id res chain seq x y z
N MET A 1 35.65 1.07 28.29
CA MET A 1 35.26 -0.36 28.34
C MET A 1 33.99 -0.49 27.51
N LYS A 2 33.81 -1.55 26.70
CA LYS A 2 32.54 -1.73 25.98
C LYS A 2 31.58 -2.49 26.88
N LEU A 3 30.60 -1.78 27.44
CA LEU A 3 29.55 -2.37 28.26
C LEU A 3 28.41 -2.85 27.35
N GLN A 4 27.97 -4.08 27.53
CA GLN A 4 26.81 -4.61 26.82
C GLN A 4 25.57 -4.44 27.70
N TYR A 5 24.61 -3.65 27.24
CA TYR A 5 23.34 -3.41 27.91
C TYR A 5 22.22 -4.16 27.19
N THR A 6 21.45 -4.94 27.93
CA THR A 6 20.25 -5.64 27.44
C THR A 6 19.04 -5.05 28.14
N PRO A 7 18.17 -4.29 27.45
CA PRO A 7 17.01 -3.70 28.07
C PRO A 7 16.00 -4.79 28.47
N ASN A 8 15.46 -4.66 29.69
CA ASN A 8 14.45 -5.59 30.20
C ASN A 8 13.06 -5.41 29.53
N ALA A 9 12.83 -4.28 28.89
CA ALA A 9 11.62 -3.94 28.15
C ALA A 9 11.94 -3.00 26.97
N PRO A 10 11.05 -2.83 25.97
CA PRO A 10 11.27 -1.89 24.87
C PRO A 10 11.50 -0.47 25.36
N ILE A 11 12.34 0.28 24.64
CA ILE A 11 12.60 1.70 24.91
C ILE A 11 11.46 2.56 24.34
N LYS A 12 10.99 3.55 25.10
CA LYS A 12 9.98 4.51 24.62
C LYS A 12 10.55 5.35 23.48
N LEU A 13 9.80 5.48 22.38
CA LEU A 13 10.19 6.26 21.21
C LEU A 13 10.63 7.70 21.56
N ASP A 14 9.85 8.39 22.40
CA ASP A 14 10.12 9.78 22.76
C ASP A 14 11.42 9.93 23.57
N SER A 15 11.70 9.01 24.48
CA SER A 15 12.93 9.01 25.27
C SER A 15 14.16 8.86 24.38
N LEU A 16 14.09 7.99 23.37
CA LEU A 16 15.17 7.82 22.41
C LEU A 16 15.47 9.10 21.64
N PHE A 17 14.47 9.79 21.07
CA PHE A 17 14.75 10.94 20.20
C PHE A 17 14.93 12.25 20.95
N ASN A 18 14.33 12.40 22.14
CA ASN A 18 14.38 13.65 22.90
C ASN A 18 15.37 13.60 24.07
N GLU A 19 15.50 12.48 24.77
CA GLU A 19 16.25 12.39 26.03
C GLU A 19 17.68 11.86 25.81
N PHE A 20 17.89 10.90 24.91
CA PHE A 20 19.23 10.36 24.64
C PHE A 20 20.22 11.40 24.11
N TYR A 21 19.74 12.46 23.44
CA TYR A 21 20.59 13.57 23.02
C TYR A 21 21.36 14.18 24.21
N HIS A 22 20.77 14.24 25.39
CA HIS A 22 21.41 14.75 26.60
C HIS A 22 22.49 13.82 27.16
N LEU A 23 22.41 12.52 26.86
CA LEU A 23 23.40 11.52 27.26
C LEU A 23 24.55 11.42 26.26
N LEU A 24 24.23 11.46 24.96
CA LEU A 24 25.17 11.25 23.87
C LEU A 24 25.91 12.51 23.42
N ASN A 25 25.38 13.70 23.75
CA ASN A 25 25.75 14.98 23.12
C ASN A 25 25.58 15.05 21.59
N PHE A 26 25.13 13.97 20.94
CA PHE A 26 24.92 13.89 19.50
C PHE A 26 23.46 13.65 19.17
N ARG A 27 23.01 14.21 18.05
CA ARG A 27 21.63 14.06 17.60
C ARG A 27 21.40 12.69 16.97
N ILE A 28 20.19 12.19 17.18
CA ILE A 28 19.71 10.94 16.64
C ILE A 28 18.69 11.24 15.54
N TYR A 29 18.84 10.60 14.38
CA TYR A 29 17.97 10.74 13.24
C TYR A 29 17.41 9.38 12.79
N PRO A 30 16.12 9.30 12.43
CA PRO A 30 15.59 8.12 11.78
C PRO A 30 16.09 8.03 10.33
N ASN A 31 16.38 6.82 9.88
CA ASN A 31 16.55 6.48 8.47
C ASN A 31 15.21 6.02 7.85
N SER A 32 15.19 5.89 6.53
CA SER A 32 14.14 5.17 5.81
C SER A 32 14.15 3.68 6.15
N ILE A 33 13.13 2.95 5.67
CA ILE A 33 13.01 1.51 5.88
C ILE A 33 14.18 0.72 5.26
N GLY A 34 14.69 1.14 4.11
CA GLY A 34 15.89 0.58 3.46
C GLY A 34 17.21 1.03 4.10
N GLY A 35 17.16 1.83 5.17
CA GLY A 35 18.34 2.30 5.89
C GLY A 35 19.06 3.48 5.24
N ASN A 36 18.45 4.14 4.24
CA ASN A 36 18.97 5.36 3.66
C ASN A 36 18.58 6.58 4.49
N LYS A 37 19.27 7.70 4.25
CA LYS A 37 18.89 8.97 4.87
C LYS A 37 17.55 9.43 4.33
N LEU A 38 16.73 10.00 5.21
CA LEU A 38 15.49 10.63 4.79
C LEU A 38 15.76 11.82 3.85
N HIS A 39 14.79 12.08 2.97
CA HIS A 39 14.76 13.25 2.13
C HIS A 39 14.72 14.52 2.99
N LEU A 40 15.37 15.60 2.52
CA LEU A 40 15.55 16.86 3.25
C LEU A 40 14.25 17.39 3.89
N LYS A 41 13.14 17.38 3.15
CA LYS A 41 11.81 17.79 3.64
C LYS A 41 11.36 17.01 4.90
N LEU A 42 11.56 15.70 4.91
CA LEU A 42 11.19 14.86 6.06
C LEU A 42 12.18 15.03 7.21
N CYS A 43 13.48 15.22 6.91
CA CYS A 43 14.46 15.59 7.94
C CYS A 43 14.10 16.91 8.63
N GLU A 44 13.67 17.93 7.89
CA GLU A 44 13.23 19.21 8.44
C GLU A 44 11.94 19.08 9.25
N LYS A 45 10.97 18.29 8.76
CA LYS A 45 9.75 17.96 9.51
C LYS A 45 10.07 17.28 10.84
N PHE A 46 10.95 16.28 10.84
CA PHE A 46 11.43 15.61 12.04
C PHE A 46 12.13 16.57 13.02
N LYS A 47 13.02 17.43 12.49
CA LYS A 47 13.69 18.48 13.28
C LYS A 47 12.66 19.38 13.96
N ASN A 48 11.67 19.88 13.25
CA ASN A 48 10.66 20.76 13.82
C ASN A 48 9.84 20.08 14.94
N ILE A 49 9.49 18.80 14.75
CA ILE A 49 8.77 18.02 15.77
C ILE A 49 9.61 17.85 17.06
N THR A 50 10.91 17.62 16.92
CA THR A 50 11.82 17.39 18.07
C THR A 50 12.27 18.68 18.75
N TYR A 51 12.56 19.76 18.00
CA TYR A 51 13.01 21.05 18.58
C TYR A 51 11.93 21.78 19.37
N ASN A 52 10.67 21.72 18.93
CA ASN A 52 9.57 22.43 19.60
C ASN A 52 9.35 21.98 21.05
N LYS A 53 9.95 20.86 21.46
CA LYS A 53 9.82 20.28 22.81
C LYS A 53 11.08 20.44 23.68
N LEU A 54 12.21 20.88 23.10
CA LEU A 54 13.44 21.12 23.86
C LEU A 54 13.35 22.36 24.77
N SER A 55 12.20 23.05 24.83
CA SER A 55 11.95 24.12 25.78
C SER A 55 11.49 23.58 27.16
N ASN A 56 12.36 23.78 28.16
CA ASN A 56 12.04 23.98 29.58
C ASN A 56 11.60 22.81 30.48
N ASN A 57 12.07 21.58 30.26
CA ASN A 57 12.16 20.64 31.39
C ASN A 57 13.62 20.55 31.85
N GLY A 58 13.95 21.31 32.89
CA GLY A 58 15.26 21.34 33.56
C GLY A 58 15.61 20.04 34.28
N ILE A 59 15.50 18.89 33.59
CA ILE A 59 15.94 17.61 34.11
C ILE A 59 17.45 17.55 33.85
N LEU A 60 18.23 17.94 34.86
CA LEU A 60 19.65 17.60 34.93
C LEU A 60 19.75 16.08 35.08
N TYR A 61 19.78 15.35 33.97
CA TYR A 61 20.42 14.04 34.00
C TYR A 61 21.90 14.32 34.24
N ASN A 62 22.48 13.70 35.28
CA ASN A 62 23.93 13.64 35.44
C ASN A 62 24.51 13.26 34.08
N ARG A 63 25.38 14.11 33.53
CA ARG A 63 26.03 13.86 32.23
C ARG A 63 26.91 12.63 32.40
N SER A 64 26.36 11.46 32.10
CA SER A 64 27.15 10.25 31.94
C SER A 64 27.99 10.40 30.68
N ASN A 65 29.24 9.93 30.72
CA ASN A 65 30.19 10.04 29.62
C ASN A 65 29.92 8.97 28.55
N LEU A 66 28.70 8.92 28.01
CA LEU A 66 28.36 7.97 26.96
C LEU A 66 28.80 8.52 25.61
N THR A 67 29.89 7.97 25.08
CA THR A 67 30.49 8.49 23.85
C THR A 67 29.98 7.77 22.60
N LYS A 68 29.75 6.45 22.69
CA LYS A 68 29.30 5.61 21.57
C LYS A 68 28.20 4.64 21.99
N ILE A 69 27.13 4.54 21.18
CA ILE A 69 26.09 3.51 21.28
C ILE A 69 25.89 2.85 19.92
N ASP A 70 26.11 1.54 19.81
CA ASP A 70 25.77 0.78 18.62
C ASP A 70 25.05 -0.52 19.01
N GLY A 71 24.05 -0.95 18.25
CA GLY A 71 23.41 -2.25 18.46
C GLY A 71 21.95 -2.33 18.08
N HIS A 72 21.32 -3.42 18.49
CA HIS A 72 19.94 -3.74 18.15
C HIS A 72 19.06 -3.65 19.39
N PHE A 73 17.91 -3.01 19.30
CA PHE A 73 16.96 -2.98 20.41
C PHE A 73 15.54 -2.74 19.92
N SER A 74 14.56 -2.93 20.80
CA SER A 74 13.15 -2.70 20.49
C SER A 74 12.68 -1.32 20.97
N LEU A 75 11.97 -0.61 20.09
CA LEU A 75 11.22 0.60 20.37
C LEU A 75 9.74 0.28 20.54
N ILE A 76 9.07 1.01 21.43
CA ILE A 76 7.62 0.96 21.57
C ILE A 76 7.01 2.34 21.36
N LEU A 77 5.94 2.36 20.57
CA LEU A 77 5.13 3.55 20.33
C LEU A 77 3.66 3.16 20.20
N ILE A 78 2.78 4.10 20.54
CA ILE A 78 1.35 3.96 20.34
C ILE A 78 0.88 5.09 19.41
N LYS A 79 0.00 4.75 18.47
CA LYS A 79 -0.71 5.72 17.63
C LYS A 79 -2.19 5.65 17.96
N GLN A 80 -2.73 6.77 18.41
CA GLN A 80 -4.17 6.93 18.63
C GLN A 80 -4.83 7.34 17.31
N LEU A 81 -5.81 6.55 16.88
CA LEU A 81 -6.62 6.78 15.69
C LEU A 81 -8.06 7.09 16.12
N SER A 82 -8.53 8.31 15.86
CA SER A 82 -9.93 8.68 16.10
C SER A 82 -10.85 8.00 15.07
N GLY A 83 -11.87 7.28 15.55
CA GLY A 83 -12.92 6.69 14.71
C GLY A 83 -14.15 7.56 14.52
N SER A 84 -15.05 7.11 13.64
CA SER A 84 -16.45 7.54 13.68
C SER A 84 -17.08 7.11 15.01
N ASN A 85 -18.02 7.92 15.53
CA ASN A 85 -18.71 7.73 16.82
C ASN A 85 -17.86 7.92 18.10
N TYR A 86 -16.76 8.69 18.04
CA TYR A 86 -15.88 8.95 19.20
C TYR A 86 -15.17 7.71 19.77
N ILE A 87 -15.18 6.59 19.06
CA ILE A 87 -14.45 5.38 19.47
C ILE A 87 -13.00 5.49 19.00
N TYR A 88 -12.08 5.63 19.94
CA TYR A 88 -10.64 5.58 19.67
C TYR A 88 -10.22 4.15 19.33
N HIS A 89 -9.28 4.00 18.40
CA HIS A 89 -8.50 2.77 18.31
C HIS A 89 -7.05 3.10 18.52
N TYR A 90 -6.34 2.15 19.09
CA TYR A 90 -4.95 2.26 19.43
C TYR A 90 -4.18 1.23 18.63
N HIS A 91 -3.15 1.69 17.95
CA HIS A 91 -2.18 0.86 17.27
C HIS A 91 -0.87 0.92 18.04
N LEU A 92 -0.50 -0.18 18.68
CA LEU A 92 0.78 -0.33 19.36
C LEU A 92 1.76 -0.98 18.39
N SER A 93 2.93 -0.36 18.22
CA SER A 93 4.00 -0.94 17.41
C SER A 93 5.24 -1.14 18.27
N ILE A 94 5.77 -2.37 18.22
CA ILE A 94 7.04 -2.76 18.83
C ILE A 94 8.01 -2.98 17.68
N ILE A 95 8.93 -2.03 17.48
CA ILE A 95 9.80 -1.97 16.30
C ILE A 95 11.22 -2.32 16.73
N LYS A 96 11.75 -3.41 16.18
CA LYS A 96 13.18 -3.73 16.32
C LYS A 96 13.97 -2.80 15.42
N VAL A 97 14.95 -2.11 15.99
CA VAL A 97 15.77 -1.13 15.28
C VAL A 97 17.26 -1.41 15.47
N ASN A 98 18.06 -0.83 14.59
CA ASN A 98 19.51 -0.79 14.68
C ASN A 98 19.97 0.66 14.82
N ILE A 99 20.71 0.97 15.88
CA ILE A 99 21.37 2.26 16.05
C ILE A 99 22.82 2.15 15.62
N LYS A 100 23.25 3.08 14.77
CA LYS A 100 24.63 3.20 14.30
C LYS A 100 25.13 4.62 14.37
N PHE A 101 26.35 4.79 14.91
CA PHE A 101 27.06 6.06 14.86
C PHE A 101 27.74 6.29 13.50
N ASN A 102 27.53 7.46 12.92
CA ASN A 102 28.28 7.93 11.76
C ASN A 102 29.38 8.90 12.22
N GLU A 103 30.64 8.47 12.11
CA GLU A 103 31.81 9.22 12.57
C GLU A 103 32.06 10.51 11.79
N THR A 104 31.69 10.53 10.50
CA THR A 104 31.93 11.69 9.62
C THR A 104 30.99 12.85 9.92
N GLU A 105 29.72 12.53 10.17
CA GLU A 105 28.67 13.53 10.45
C GLU A 105 28.50 13.79 11.94
N ARG A 106 29.08 12.94 12.79
CA ARG A 106 28.90 12.95 14.23
C ARG A 106 27.41 12.90 14.62
N LEU A 107 26.69 11.99 13.97
CA LEU A 107 25.26 11.76 14.15
C LEU A 107 24.96 10.28 14.35
N TYR A 108 23.88 9.98 15.07
CA TYR A 108 23.34 8.64 15.14
C TYR A 108 22.21 8.46 14.16
N TYR A 109 22.19 7.30 13.52
CA TYR A 109 21.12 6.90 12.63
C TYR A 109 20.43 5.65 13.14
N ILE A 110 19.11 5.64 13.02
CA ILE A 110 18.27 4.51 13.44
C ILE A 110 17.56 3.95 12.23
N THR A 111 17.87 2.70 11.91
CA THR A 111 17.24 1.94 10.83
C THR A 111 16.29 0.92 11.44
N PRO A 112 15.01 0.90 11.05
CA PRO A 112 14.09 -0.13 11.50
C PRO A 112 14.38 -1.46 10.78
N LEU A 113 14.10 -2.58 11.45
CA LEU A 113 14.36 -3.92 10.92
C LEU A 113 13.07 -4.71 10.78
N GLU A 114 12.32 -4.84 11.88
CA GLU A 114 11.10 -5.64 11.97
C GLU A 114 10.14 -4.94 12.93
N SER A 115 8.83 -5.22 12.82
CA SER A 115 7.89 -4.78 13.84
C SER A 115 6.77 -5.76 14.09
N HIS A 116 6.30 -5.74 15.33
CA HIS A 116 5.10 -6.43 15.77
C HIS A 116 4.08 -5.36 16.12
N SER A 117 2.87 -5.48 15.58
CA SER A 117 1.81 -4.51 15.78
C SER A 117 0.60 -5.15 16.44
N LEU A 118 0.03 -4.47 17.43
CA LEU A 118 -1.17 -4.86 18.16
C LEU A 118 -2.23 -3.77 17.99
N THR A 119 -3.49 -4.17 17.82
CA THR A 119 -4.60 -3.22 17.62
C THR A 119 -5.74 -3.48 18.60
N SER A 120 -6.33 -2.40 19.10
CA SER A 120 -7.37 -2.46 20.12
C SER A 120 -8.27 -1.21 20.10
N CYS A 121 -9.50 -1.37 20.56
CA CYS A 121 -10.44 -0.27 20.81
C CYS A 121 -10.31 0.35 22.22
N SER A 122 -9.57 -0.28 23.13
CA SER A 122 -9.36 0.19 24.51
C SER A 122 -7.90 0.00 24.97
N LEU A 123 -7.45 0.81 25.93
CA LEU A 123 -6.11 0.64 26.51
C LEU A 123 -6.00 -0.59 27.41
N GLU A 124 -7.11 -0.99 28.04
CA GLU A 124 -7.18 -2.19 28.87
C GLU A 124 -6.98 -3.45 28.01
N ASP A 125 -7.72 -3.59 26.91
CA ASP A 125 -7.56 -4.73 25.98
C ASP A 125 -6.15 -4.76 25.38
N LEU A 126 -5.60 -3.59 25.05
CA LEU A 126 -4.25 -3.47 24.51
C LEU A 126 -3.20 -3.90 25.54
N SER A 127 -3.40 -3.57 26.82
CA SER A 127 -2.55 -4.03 27.92
C SER A 127 -2.59 -5.55 28.08
N HIS A 128 -3.77 -6.17 27.93
CA HIS A 128 -3.93 -7.61 27.98
C HIS A 128 -3.23 -8.30 26.79
N GLN A 129 -3.42 -7.78 25.57
CA GLN A 129 -2.72 -8.27 24.37
C GLN A 129 -1.20 -8.17 24.53
N TYR A 130 -0.70 -7.05 25.05
CA TYR A 130 0.72 -6.85 25.28
C TYR A 130 1.29 -7.80 26.36
N ALA A 131 0.55 -8.04 27.44
CA ALA A 131 0.95 -9.01 28.46
C ALA A 131 1.02 -10.44 27.90
N ASN A 132 0.12 -10.81 26.98
CA ASN A 132 0.19 -12.09 26.27
C ASN A 132 1.40 -12.15 25.35
N PHE A 133 1.68 -11.08 24.59
CA PHE A 133 2.88 -10.96 23.76
C PHE A 133 4.18 -11.15 24.58
N GLN A 134 4.26 -10.56 25.77
CA GLN A 134 5.39 -10.75 26.68
C GLN A 134 5.55 -12.21 27.10
N LYS A 135 4.48 -12.87 27.53
CA LYS A 135 4.50 -14.30 27.94
C LYS A 135 4.90 -15.24 26.81
N HIS A 136 4.45 -14.97 25.59
CA HIS A 136 4.83 -15.79 24.42
C HIS A 136 6.32 -15.65 24.10
N ASN A 137 6.88 -14.45 24.21
CA ASN A 137 8.32 -14.24 24.03
C ASN A 137 9.17 -14.83 25.15
N GLU A 138 8.65 -14.98 26.37
CA GLU A 138 9.36 -15.65 27.46
C GLU A 138 9.42 -17.18 27.29
N ASN A 139 8.41 -17.77 26.64
CA ASN A 139 8.28 -19.23 26.48
C ASN A 139 8.91 -19.78 25.18
N GLY A 140 9.25 -18.93 24.21
CA GLY A 140 9.95 -19.29 22.98
C GLY A 140 11.37 -18.71 22.96
N LEU A 141 12.37 -19.57 23.13
CA LEU A 141 13.83 -19.40 22.95
C LEU A 141 14.45 -17.97 22.84
N ASP A 142 15.52 -17.81 23.63
CA ASP A 142 16.50 -16.72 23.77
C ASP A 142 16.15 -15.60 24.77
N SER A 143 16.87 -15.63 25.90
CA SER A 143 16.92 -14.69 27.01
C SER A 143 17.47 -13.28 26.65
N LYS A 144 17.25 -12.80 25.42
CA LYS A 144 17.61 -11.45 24.92
C LYS A 144 16.36 -10.74 24.37
N SER A 145 15.31 -10.67 25.19
CA SER A 145 13.91 -10.41 24.80
C SER A 145 13.66 -9.12 24.01
N PHE A 146 14.52 -8.10 24.10
CA PHE A 146 14.36 -6.83 23.39
C PHE A 146 15.67 -6.29 22.77
N GLY A 147 16.66 -7.16 22.56
CA GLY A 147 17.94 -6.84 21.92
C GLY A 147 19.09 -6.52 22.89
N SER A 148 20.18 -5.96 22.36
CA SER A 148 21.35 -5.51 23.12
C SER A 148 22.03 -4.31 22.47
N LEU A 149 22.43 -3.34 23.30
CA LEU A 149 23.22 -2.17 22.94
C LEU A 149 24.66 -2.34 23.43
N SER A 150 25.63 -1.97 22.60
CA SER A 150 27.04 -1.83 22.97
C SER A 150 27.32 -0.36 23.27
N LEU A 151 27.79 -0.11 24.49
CA LEU A 151 27.99 1.23 25.05
C LEU A 151 29.48 1.44 25.31
N ASP A 152 30.05 2.55 24.85
CA ASP A 152 31.41 2.94 25.18
C ASP A 152 31.43 3.89 26.38
N THR A 153 31.50 3.29 27.56
CA THR A 153 31.48 3.96 28.86
C THR A 153 32.16 3.09 29.92
N ASP A 154 32.77 3.75 30.92
CA ASP A 154 33.31 3.11 32.10
C ASP A 154 32.36 3.19 33.31
N ASP A 155 31.19 3.83 33.13
CA ASP A 155 30.17 4.02 34.17
C ASP A 155 29.18 2.84 34.22
N LEU A 156 29.20 2.11 35.33
CA LEU A 156 28.32 0.96 35.58
C LEU A 156 26.88 1.37 35.93
N GLU A 157 26.64 2.61 36.37
CA GLU A 157 25.30 3.09 36.73
C GLU A 157 24.46 3.50 35.51
N ILE A 158 25.08 3.55 34.32
CA ILE A 158 24.39 3.96 33.11
C ILE A 158 23.24 3.02 32.72
N SER A 159 23.33 1.74 33.09
CA SER A 159 22.28 0.76 32.84
C SER A 159 20.99 1.13 33.57
N VAL A 160 21.11 1.66 34.81
CA VAL A 160 19.98 2.15 35.61
C VAL A 160 19.33 3.37 34.96
N VAL A 161 20.15 4.27 34.41
CA VAL A 161 19.66 5.44 33.66
C VAL A 161 18.93 4.97 32.39
N LEU A 162 19.48 4.04 31.63
CA LEU A 162 18.86 3.51 30.41
C LEU A 162 17.55 2.74 30.71
N ASP A 163 17.52 1.98 31.81
CA ASP A 163 16.31 1.29 32.28
C ASP A 163 15.19 2.27 32.66
N SER A 164 15.52 3.52 33.00
CA SER A 164 14.50 4.55 33.27
C SER A 164 13.70 4.93 32.01
N PHE A 165 14.26 4.76 30.81
CA PHE A 165 13.62 5.03 29.52
C PHE A 165 12.84 3.85 28.96
N THR A 166 12.93 2.68 29.60
CA THR A 166 12.18 1.49 29.19
C THR A 166 10.70 1.64 29.54
N PHE A 167 9.86 0.98 28.75
CA PHE A 167 8.43 0.97 28.96
C PHE A 167 8.03 0.06 30.13
N LYS A 168 7.30 0.63 31.10
CA LYS A 168 6.87 -0.04 32.34
C LYS A 168 5.36 -0.29 32.38
N ASN A 169 4.77 -0.73 31.26
CA ASN A 169 3.34 -1.02 31.11
C ASN A 169 2.37 0.17 31.32
N ASP A 170 2.87 1.40 31.30
CA ASP A 170 2.06 2.62 31.40
C ASP A 170 1.74 3.22 30.01
N PHE A 171 0.66 2.72 29.39
CA PHE A 171 0.24 3.15 28.05
C PHE A 171 -0.18 4.62 27.98
N ASN A 172 -0.67 5.20 29.08
CA ASN A 172 -1.05 6.62 29.12
C ASN A 172 0.17 7.53 28.89
N SER A 173 1.35 7.12 29.37
CA SER A 173 2.60 7.84 29.11
C SER A 173 2.99 7.87 27.63
N LEU A 174 2.60 6.85 26.84
CA LEU A 174 2.87 6.80 25.40
C LEU A 174 1.92 7.69 24.59
N ILE A 175 0.67 7.83 25.02
CA ILE A 175 -0.35 8.66 24.36
C ILE A 175 -0.10 10.15 24.62
N SER A 176 0.22 10.49 25.86
CA SER A 176 0.59 11.85 26.27
C SER A 176 1.98 12.27 25.77
N GLY A 177 2.77 11.31 25.28
CA GLY A 177 4.19 11.41 24.93
C GLY A 177 4.51 12.42 23.84
N ASN A 178 3.97 12.29 22.63
CA ASN A 178 3.99 13.28 21.55
C ASN A 178 3.37 12.61 20.32
N ASN A 179 2.05 12.70 20.16
CA ASN A 179 1.36 12.06 19.04
C ASN A 179 1.95 12.46 17.67
N ALA A 180 2.58 13.63 17.54
CA ALA A 180 3.19 14.06 16.28
C ALA A 180 4.45 13.24 15.92
N LEU A 181 5.32 12.93 16.89
CA LEU A 181 6.52 12.12 16.65
C LEU A 181 6.14 10.67 16.35
N SER A 182 5.26 10.08 17.17
CA SER A 182 4.74 8.73 16.93
C SER A 182 4.05 8.62 15.57
N SER A 183 3.23 9.62 15.19
CA SER A 183 2.59 9.65 13.87
C SER A 183 3.59 9.81 12.73
N PHE A 184 4.63 10.62 12.91
CA PHE A 184 5.70 10.79 11.92
C PHE A 184 6.47 9.49 11.69
N ILE A 185 6.92 8.85 12.77
CA ILE A 185 7.67 7.58 12.72
C ILE A 185 6.81 6.47 12.13
N HIS A 186 5.56 6.36 12.56
CA HIS A 186 4.60 5.42 11.97
C HIS A 186 4.39 5.67 10.47
N ASN A 187 4.47 6.91 9.99
CA ASN A 187 4.29 7.20 8.58
C ASN A 187 5.51 6.83 7.72
N ILE A 188 6.73 7.07 8.22
CA ILE A 188 7.96 6.73 7.49
C ILE A 188 8.31 5.24 7.55
N TRP A 189 7.86 4.55 8.61
CA TRP A 189 8.07 3.11 8.83
C TRP A 189 6.77 2.31 8.71
N ALA A 190 5.77 2.86 8.03
CA ALA A 190 4.46 2.25 7.86
C ALA A 190 4.50 0.81 7.29
N PRO A 191 5.37 0.44 6.33
CA PRO A 191 5.36 -0.93 5.79
C PRO A 191 5.65 -2.01 6.83
N ILE A 192 6.29 -1.64 7.94
CA ILE A 192 6.72 -2.57 8.97
C ILE A 192 5.52 -2.99 9.85
N GLY A 193 4.40 -2.26 9.83
CA GLY A 193 3.17 -2.58 10.56
C GLY A 193 1.93 -2.37 9.68
N LEU A 194 1.09 -3.41 9.52
CA LEU A 194 -0.08 -3.37 8.65
C LEU A 194 -0.92 -2.10 8.85
N LEU A 195 -1.14 -1.37 7.76
CA LEU A 195 -2.28 -0.47 7.68
C LEU A 195 -3.55 -1.30 7.62
N THR A 196 -4.40 -1.10 8.62
CA THR A 196 -5.71 -1.73 8.75
C THR A 196 -6.71 -1.09 7.78
N ASN A 197 -7.69 -1.88 7.33
CA ASN A 197 -8.85 -1.57 6.48
C ASN A 197 -9.65 -0.28 6.82
N ARG A 198 -9.25 0.48 7.84
CA ARG A 198 -9.90 1.67 8.38
C ARG A 198 -9.64 2.96 7.58
N GLU A 199 -8.49 3.10 6.93
CA GLU A 199 -8.23 4.27 6.06
C GLU A 199 -9.18 4.29 4.86
N LEU A 200 -9.60 3.12 4.35
CA LEU A 200 -10.61 2.98 3.30
C LEU A 200 -11.97 3.49 3.74
N TYR A 201 -12.38 3.15 4.97
CA TYR A 201 -13.64 3.59 5.55
C TYR A 201 -13.64 5.10 5.83
N LEU A 202 -12.53 5.66 6.31
CA LEU A 202 -12.39 7.11 6.47
C LEU A 202 -12.34 7.83 5.12
N PHE A 203 -11.74 7.20 4.10
CA PHE A 203 -11.67 7.75 2.74
C PHE A 203 -13.07 7.80 2.07
N SER A 204 -13.87 6.74 2.19
CA SER A 204 -15.22 6.67 1.63
C SER A 204 -16.20 7.66 2.28
N LEU A 205 -15.97 8.06 3.53
CA LEU A 205 -16.79 9.03 4.26
C LEU A 205 -16.40 10.50 4.01
N THR A 206 -15.16 10.78 3.56
CA THR A 206 -14.62 12.15 3.55
C THR A 206 -14.65 12.84 2.19
N VAL A 207 -14.91 12.11 1.09
CA VAL A 207 -14.98 12.69 -0.26
C VAL A 207 -16.45 12.78 -0.71
N PRO A 208 -17.16 13.90 -0.51
CA PRO A 208 -18.53 14.07 -0.99
C PRO A 208 -18.59 14.05 -2.53
N PHE A 209 -18.94 12.89 -3.10
CA PHE A 209 -18.99 12.58 -4.55
C PHE A 209 -19.62 13.70 -5.40
N ASP A 210 -20.66 14.37 -4.88
CA ASP A 210 -21.39 15.43 -5.58
C ASP A 210 -20.53 16.66 -5.94
N LYS A 211 -19.53 17.02 -5.12
CA LYS A 211 -18.62 18.14 -5.43
C LYS A 211 -17.64 17.81 -6.57
N TYR A 212 -17.42 16.52 -6.82
CA TYR A 212 -16.32 16.07 -7.66
C TYR A 212 -16.78 15.50 -8.99
N LYS A 213 -18.05 15.10 -9.12
CA LYS A 213 -18.63 14.38 -10.28
C LYS A 213 -18.16 14.88 -11.66
N LYS A 214 -17.97 16.20 -11.85
CA LYS A 214 -17.50 16.77 -13.13
C LYS A 214 -16.07 16.38 -13.54
N TYR A 215 -15.23 16.01 -12.59
CA TYR A 215 -13.85 15.58 -12.82
C TYR A 215 -13.69 14.07 -12.81
N TRP A 216 -14.76 13.31 -12.52
CA TRP A 216 -14.70 11.86 -12.55
C TRP A 216 -15.01 11.35 -13.95
N LEU A 217 -14.34 10.25 -14.33
CA LEU A 217 -14.72 9.53 -15.53
C LEU A 217 -16.10 8.91 -15.32
N ASN A 218 -16.97 9.08 -16.31
CA ASN A 218 -18.31 8.51 -16.27
C ASN A 218 -18.24 7.00 -15.99
N ASN A 219 -18.99 6.55 -15.00
CA ASN A 219 -19.08 5.15 -14.62
C ASN A 219 -20.50 4.80 -14.16
N TYR A 220 -20.79 3.52 -14.19
CA TYR A 220 -22.00 2.93 -13.63
C TYR A 220 -21.62 1.90 -12.58
N SER A 221 -22.24 1.95 -11.40
CA SER A 221 -21.94 1.05 -10.28
C SER A 221 -23.04 0.01 -10.10
N ILE A 222 -22.64 -1.24 -9.93
CA ILE A 222 -23.51 -2.40 -9.69
C ILE A 222 -23.09 -3.00 -8.35
N GLU A 223 -24.03 -3.10 -7.41
CA GLU A 223 -23.82 -3.84 -6.16
C GLU A 223 -24.09 -5.32 -6.41
N LEU A 224 -23.15 -6.18 -6.07
CA LEU A 224 -23.27 -7.62 -6.32
C LEU A 224 -24.15 -8.25 -5.24
N SER A 225 -25.12 -9.06 -5.68
CA SER A 225 -25.86 -9.93 -4.75
C SER A 225 -24.96 -11.06 -4.24
N GLN A 226 -25.32 -11.65 -3.11
CA GLN A 226 -24.60 -12.80 -2.54
C GLN A 226 -24.51 -13.95 -3.55
N THR A 227 -25.60 -14.22 -4.28
CA THR A 227 -25.65 -15.28 -5.31
C THR A 227 -24.69 -15.02 -6.46
N VAL A 228 -24.61 -13.79 -6.96
CA VAL A 228 -23.69 -13.42 -8.05
C VAL A 228 -22.24 -13.50 -7.56
N TYR A 229 -21.98 -13.09 -6.32
CA TYR A 229 -20.65 -13.23 -5.70
C TYR A 229 -20.23 -14.70 -5.60
N GLU A 230 -21.08 -15.58 -5.10
CA GLU A 230 -20.81 -17.02 -5.01
C GLU A 230 -20.53 -17.64 -6.39
N TYR A 231 -21.28 -17.20 -7.41
CA TYR A 231 -21.01 -17.60 -8.80
C TYR A 231 -19.65 -17.13 -9.30
N LEU A 232 -19.33 -15.85 -9.15
CA LEU A 232 -18.06 -15.29 -9.61
C LEU A 232 -16.87 -15.89 -8.86
N LYS A 233 -17.05 -16.21 -7.57
CA LYS A 233 -16.04 -16.84 -6.71
C LYS A 233 -15.86 -18.34 -6.98
N SER A 234 -16.89 -19.02 -7.49
CA SER A 234 -16.78 -20.44 -7.78
C SER A 234 -15.77 -20.72 -8.89
N ASP A 235 -15.00 -21.80 -8.73
CA ASP A 235 -14.03 -22.29 -9.74
C ASP A 235 -14.72 -22.83 -11.00
N VAL A 236 -16.05 -22.98 -10.95
CA VAL A 236 -16.86 -23.50 -12.04
C VAL A 236 -16.99 -22.45 -13.15
N MET A 237 -16.41 -22.72 -14.32
CA MET A 237 -16.42 -21.83 -15.48
C MET A 237 -17.67 -22.03 -16.37
N VAL A 238 -18.86 -22.01 -15.76
CA VAL A 238 -20.13 -22.15 -16.48
C VAL A 238 -20.71 -20.77 -16.82
N MET A 239 -21.30 -20.65 -18.01
CA MET A 239 -21.99 -19.44 -18.48
C MET A 239 -23.41 -19.76 -18.96
N PRO A 240 -24.33 -18.77 -18.96
CA PRO A 240 -25.62 -18.89 -19.62
C PRO A 240 -25.49 -19.36 -21.08
N ASP A 241 -26.41 -20.20 -21.55
CA ASP A 241 -26.36 -20.78 -22.90
C ASP A 241 -26.28 -19.72 -24.00
N ASP A 242 -26.98 -18.60 -23.80
CA ASP A 242 -27.00 -17.47 -24.74
C ASP A 242 -25.63 -16.78 -24.91
N LEU A 243 -24.70 -16.98 -23.96
CA LEU A 243 -23.35 -16.40 -23.96
C LEU A 243 -22.26 -17.41 -24.36
N LYS A 244 -22.61 -18.67 -24.64
CA LYS A 244 -21.65 -19.72 -25.04
C LYS A 244 -21.14 -19.55 -26.46
N SER A 245 -21.90 -18.89 -27.34
CA SER A 245 -21.51 -18.76 -28.75
C SER A 245 -20.37 -17.75 -28.95
N THR A 246 -19.21 -18.26 -29.38
CA THR A 246 -18.19 -17.44 -29.99
C THR A 246 -18.70 -16.97 -31.36
N LYS A 247 -18.72 -15.66 -31.62
CA LYS A 247 -18.82 -15.13 -32.99
C LYS A 247 -17.50 -15.33 -33.76
N PHE A 248 -16.83 -16.48 -33.62
CA PHE A 248 -15.75 -16.84 -34.52
C PHE A 248 -16.39 -17.48 -35.75
N SER A 249 -16.74 -16.65 -36.74
CA SER A 249 -17.39 -17.09 -37.97
C SER A 249 -16.54 -18.06 -38.80
N ASN A 250 -15.24 -18.22 -38.48
CA ASN A 250 -14.24 -18.90 -39.30
C ASN A 250 -13.30 -19.82 -38.51
N VAL A 251 -13.75 -20.47 -37.43
CA VAL A 251 -12.97 -21.61 -36.89
C VAL A 251 -13.45 -22.85 -37.62
N GLU A 252 -12.62 -23.36 -38.53
CA GLU A 252 -12.85 -24.64 -39.20
C GLU A 252 -13.08 -25.73 -38.14
N GLU A 253 -14.05 -26.61 -38.39
CA GLU A 253 -14.53 -27.71 -37.51
C GLU A 253 -13.46 -28.73 -37.06
N TYR A 254 -12.18 -28.46 -37.30
CA TYR A 254 -11.04 -29.34 -36.99
C TYR A 254 -10.12 -28.78 -35.90
N SER A 255 -10.67 -28.18 -34.84
CA SER A 255 -9.87 -27.96 -33.63
C SER A 255 -9.95 -29.20 -32.74
N ASP A 256 -8.79 -29.77 -32.36
CA ASP A 256 -8.60 -30.91 -31.44
C ASP A 256 -9.26 -30.74 -30.04
N PHE A 257 -10.05 -29.69 -29.81
CA PHE A 257 -10.78 -29.44 -28.57
C PHE A 257 -12.13 -30.18 -28.48
N SER A 258 -12.59 -30.85 -29.55
CA SER A 258 -13.85 -31.61 -29.52
C SER A 258 -13.78 -32.91 -28.69
N GLU A 259 -12.59 -33.33 -28.25
CA GLU A 259 -12.41 -34.50 -27.38
C GLU A 259 -12.55 -34.21 -25.87
N TYR A 260 -12.64 -32.93 -25.47
CA TYR A 260 -13.00 -32.55 -24.10
C TYR A 260 -14.51 -32.37 -23.96
N SER A 261 -15.28 -33.42 -24.24
CA SER A 261 -16.68 -33.45 -23.80
C SER A 261 -16.69 -33.69 -22.28
N ASP A 262 -17.09 -32.68 -21.51
CA ASP A 262 -17.25 -32.72 -20.05
C ASP A 262 -18.08 -33.95 -19.62
N TYR A 263 -17.37 -35.02 -19.24
CA TYR A 263 -17.92 -36.16 -18.50
C TYR A 263 -17.53 -36.03 -17.04
N ASP A 264 -17.95 -34.95 -16.39
CA ASP A 264 -18.07 -34.89 -14.93
C ASP A 264 -19.29 -34.03 -14.60
N GLU A 265 -20.30 -34.64 -13.96
CA GLU A 265 -21.49 -33.94 -13.48
C GLU A 265 -21.07 -32.90 -12.43
N CYS A 266 -20.84 -31.65 -12.85
CA CYS A 266 -20.67 -30.54 -11.92
C CYS A 266 -21.93 -30.42 -11.05
N GLU A 267 -21.84 -30.78 -9.75
CA GLU A 267 -22.94 -30.73 -8.79
C GLU A 267 -23.48 -29.30 -8.57
N ILE A 268 -22.68 -28.27 -8.89
CA ILE A 268 -23.05 -26.86 -8.72
C ILE A 268 -23.73 -26.34 -10.00
N ARG A 269 -25.06 -26.25 -9.97
CA ARG A 269 -25.85 -25.56 -11.00
C ARG A 269 -26.34 -24.22 -10.49
N PHE A 270 -25.86 -23.14 -11.10
CA PHE A 270 -26.40 -21.79 -10.90
C PHE A 270 -27.66 -21.61 -11.76
N ASP A 271 -28.74 -21.09 -11.17
CA ASP A 271 -29.93 -20.72 -11.92
C ASP A 271 -29.76 -19.32 -12.52
N PHE A 272 -29.22 -19.25 -13.73
CA PHE A 272 -29.03 -17.97 -14.44
C PHE A 272 -30.35 -17.27 -14.82
N ASN A 273 -31.51 -17.92 -14.65
CA ASN A 273 -32.81 -17.30 -14.84
C ASN A 273 -33.36 -16.64 -13.56
N SER A 274 -32.61 -16.70 -12.44
CA SER A 274 -32.99 -16.00 -11.23
C SER A 274 -33.00 -14.48 -11.44
N PRO A 275 -33.86 -13.73 -10.73
CA PRO A 275 -33.96 -12.29 -10.90
C PRO A 275 -32.62 -11.58 -10.61
N GLU A 276 -31.83 -12.08 -9.66
CA GLU A 276 -30.53 -11.51 -9.30
C GLU A 276 -29.53 -11.57 -10.47
N PHE A 277 -29.50 -12.68 -11.22
CA PHE A 277 -28.64 -12.81 -12.40
C PHE A 277 -29.16 -12.00 -13.58
N LEU A 278 -30.47 -11.99 -13.81
CA LEU A 278 -31.08 -11.20 -14.88
C LEU A 278 -30.86 -9.70 -14.69
N ASP A 279 -31.01 -9.19 -13.47
CA ASP A 279 -30.74 -7.80 -13.12
C ASP A 279 -29.26 -7.47 -13.30
N PHE A 280 -28.35 -8.37 -12.88
CA PHE A 280 -26.91 -8.21 -13.07
C PHE A 280 -26.50 -8.16 -14.55
N PHE A 281 -26.96 -9.12 -15.35
CA PHE A 281 -26.64 -9.23 -16.79
C PHE A 281 -27.25 -8.09 -17.61
N SER A 282 -28.50 -7.70 -17.30
CA SER A 282 -29.16 -6.58 -17.95
C SER A 282 -28.45 -5.26 -17.62
N ALA A 283 -28.09 -5.01 -16.37
CA ALA A 283 -27.37 -3.83 -15.94
C ALA A 283 -26.03 -3.66 -16.67
N ILE A 284 -25.25 -4.75 -16.83
CA ILE A 284 -24.01 -4.73 -17.60
C ILE A 284 -24.29 -4.42 -19.07
N SER A 285 -25.25 -5.12 -19.68
CA SER A 285 -25.58 -4.98 -21.10
C SER A 285 -26.09 -3.57 -21.45
N GLU A 286 -26.92 -2.98 -20.59
CA GLU A 286 -27.41 -1.60 -20.72
C GLU A 286 -26.28 -0.59 -20.54
N SER A 287 -25.39 -0.82 -19.56
CA SER A 287 -24.22 0.04 -19.35
C SER A 287 -23.32 0.07 -20.58
N ILE A 288 -23.01 -1.10 -21.16
CA ILE A 288 -22.23 -1.22 -22.39
C ILE A 288 -22.88 -0.43 -23.53
N LYS A 289 -24.18 -0.60 -23.76
CA LYS A 289 -24.92 0.14 -24.80
C LYS A 289 -24.89 1.65 -24.55
N SER A 290 -25.14 2.09 -23.32
CA SER A 290 -25.18 3.52 -22.96
C SER A 290 -23.83 4.22 -23.10
N PHE A 291 -22.73 3.48 -22.91
CA PHE A 291 -21.37 3.99 -22.99
C PHE A 291 -20.77 3.93 -24.41
N GLY A 292 -21.51 3.44 -25.39
CA GLY A 292 -21.08 3.38 -26.79
C GLY A 292 -20.34 2.09 -27.15
N GLY A 293 -20.57 1.01 -26.41
CA GLY A 293 -20.08 -0.34 -26.71
C GLY A 293 -18.74 -0.71 -26.09
N LEU A 294 -18.11 0.16 -25.31
CA LEU A 294 -16.83 -0.12 -24.65
C LEU A 294 -16.88 0.26 -23.18
N VAL A 295 -16.56 -0.71 -22.32
CA VAL A 295 -16.50 -0.50 -20.87
C VAL A 295 -15.20 -1.06 -20.30
N LEU A 296 -14.72 -0.43 -19.24
CA LEU A 296 -13.60 -0.93 -18.45
C LEU A 296 -14.15 -1.35 -17.08
N PRO A 297 -14.22 -2.66 -16.78
CA PRO A 297 -14.62 -3.15 -15.47
C PRO A 297 -13.58 -2.83 -14.40
N TYR A 298 -14.06 -2.55 -13.20
CA TYR A 298 -13.25 -2.37 -12.00
C TYR A 298 -14.01 -2.92 -10.81
N LEU A 299 -13.43 -3.88 -10.11
CA LEU A 299 -14.05 -4.55 -8.97
C LEU A 299 -13.11 -4.52 -7.78
N ASN A 300 -13.59 -4.00 -6.65
CA ASN A 300 -12.94 -4.09 -5.35
C ASN A 300 -11.44 -3.71 -5.32
N GLY A 301 -11.03 -2.63 -5.98
CA GLY A 301 -9.61 -2.24 -6.03
C GLY A 301 -8.85 -2.66 -7.28
N SER A 302 -9.44 -3.50 -8.14
CA SER A 302 -8.76 -4.16 -9.25
C SER A 302 -9.35 -3.79 -10.61
N TYR A 303 -8.48 -3.54 -11.60
CA TYR A 303 -8.86 -3.47 -13.03
C TYR A 303 -8.76 -4.82 -13.74
N LEU A 304 -8.64 -5.91 -12.96
CA LEU A 304 -8.69 -7.29 -13.43
C LEU A 304 -7.58 -7.60 -14.47
N GLN A 305 -6.42 -6.94 -14.36
CA GLN A 305 -5.34 -7.07 -15.36
C GLN A 305 -4.79 -8.50 -15.42
N ASP A 306 -4.79 -9.19 -14.29
CA ASP A 306 -4.38 -10.58 -14.14
C ASP A 306 -5.29 -11.55 -14.89
N GLY A 307 -6.59 -11.24 -15.04
CA GLY A 307 -7.55 -12.02 -15.83
C GLY A 307 -7.52 -11.73 -17.33
N SER A 308 -6.78 -10.70 -17.78
CA SER A 308 -6.85 -10.23 -19.18
C SER A 308 -6.42 -11.27 -20.24
N TRP A 309 -5.76 -12.36 -19.83
CA TRP A 309 -5.36 -13.46 -20.72
C TRP A 309 -6.54 -14.15 -21.40
N ILE A 310 -7.73 -14.16 -20.78
CA ILE A 310 -8.93 -14.79 -21.37
C ILE A 310 -9.57 -13.90 -22.45
N ILE A 311 -9.22 -12.61 -22.50
CA ILE A 311 -9.82 -11.61 -23.41
C ILE A 311 -8.71 -10.91 -24.19
N ASN A 312 -7.94 -11.67 -24.98
CA ASN A 312 -6.94 -11.10 -25.90
C ASN A 312 -5.97 -10.07 -25.25
N ASN A 313 -5.64 -10.24 -23.96
CA ASN A 313 -4.80 -9.32 -23.17
C ASN A 313 -5.33 -7.87 -23.11
N THR A 314 -6.65 -7.69 -23.12
CA THR A 314 -7.33 -6.41 -22.84
C THR A 314 -8.18 -6.50 -21.58
N THR A 315 -8.33 -5.38 -20.90
CA THR A 315 -9.30 -5.19 -19.79
C THR A 315 -10.54 -4.41 -20.24
N VAL A 316 -10.56 -3.92 -21.48
CA VAL A 316 -11.74 -3.29 -22.09
C VAL A 316 -12.64 -4.36 -22.66
N CYS A 317 -13.88 -4.38 -22.19
CA CYS A 317 -14.92 -5.33 -22.60
C CYS A 317 -15.86 -4.68 -23.62
N THR A 318 -16.29 -5.48 -24.60
CA THR A 318 -17.21 -5.05 -25.66
C THR A 318 -18.62 -5.62 -25.50
N ASP A 319 -18.74 -6.74 -24.80
CA ASP A 319 -20.02 -7.42 -24.54
C ASP A 319 -20.09 -7.98 -23.11
N LEU A 320 -21.25 -8.55 -22.77
CA LEU A 320 -21.49 -9.15 -21.46
C LEU A 320 -20.55 -10.33 -21.19
N ARG A 321 -20.24 -11.12 -22.22
CA ARG A 321 -19.39 -12.30 -22.11
C ARG A 321 -17.98 -11.90 -21.69
N ASP A 322 -17.41 -10.89 -22.33
CA ASP A 322 -16.12 -10.33 -21.97
C ASP A 322 -16.09 -9.93 -20.49
N VAL A 323 -17.12 -9.22 -19.99
CA VAL A 323 -17.16 -8.80 -18.58
C VAL A 323 -17.17 -9.99 -17.62
N ILE A 324 -18.01 -11.00 -17.89
CA ILE A 324 -18.10 -12.20 -17.02
C ILE A 324 -16.80 -13.00 -17.05
N LEU A 325 -16.23 -13.22 -18.24
CA LEU A 325 -14.96 -13.93 -18.39
C LEU A 325 -13.84 -13.22 -17.62
N LEU A 326 -13.76 -11.89 -17.70
CA LEU A 326 -12.73 -11.12 -17.01
C LEU A 326 -12.89 -11.22 -15.49
N LEU A 327 -14.12 -11.12 -15.00
CA LEU A 327 -14.42 -11.23 -13.57
C LEU A 327 -14.08 -12.61 -13.03
N LYS A 328 -14.47 -13.69 -13.72
CA LYS A 328 -14.18 -15.06 -13.27
C LYS A 328 -12.70 -15.45 -13.37
N SER A 329 -11.94 -14.84 -14.28
CA SER A 329 -10.53 -15.17 -14.49
C SER A 329 -9.54 -14.38 -13.64
N SER A 330 -9.99 -13.30 -12.99
CA SER A 330 -9.15 -12.48 -12.12
C SER A 330 -9.26 -12.96 -10.68
N THR A 331 -8.12 -13.11 -10.00
CA THR A 331 -8.07 -13.48 -8.59
C THR A 331 -7.92 -12.27 -7.67
N LYS A 332 -7.52 -11.12 -8.23
CA LYS A 332 -7.18 -9.91 -7.46
C LYS A 332 -8.33 -9.27 -6.67
N TRP A 333 -9.58 -9.58 -6.99
CA TRP A 333 -10.74 -9.00 -6.32
C TRP A 333 -11.30 -9.87 -5.18
N HIS A 334 -10.83 -11.11 -5.01
CA HIS A 334 -11.32 -12.09 -4.01
C HIS A 334 -10.97 -11.76 -2.54
N GLY A 335 -10.72 -10.48 -2.20
CA GLY A 335 -10.40 -10.03 -0.83
C GLY A 335 -11.57 -10.10 0.18
N ASP A 336 -11.28 -9.73 1.44
CA ASP A 336 -12.13 -9.84 2.65
C ASP A 336 -13.65 -9.99 2.39
N SER A 337 -14.17 -11.17 2.75
CA SER A 337 -15.54 -11.67 2.54
C SER A 337 -16.67 -10.82 3.12
N ASP A 338 -16.34 -9.87 4.01
CA ASP A 338 -17.32 -9.16 4.83
C ASP A 338 -17.70 -7.79 4.21
N SER A 339 -17.15 -7.45 3.05
CA SER A 339 -17.37 -6.17 2.38
C SER A 339 -18.39 -6.26 1.24
N ILE A 340 -19.28 -5.27 1.14
CA ILE A 340 -20.23 -5.14 0.03
C ILE A 340 -19.44 -4.94 -1.27
N LEU A 341 -19.50 -5.92 -2.17
CA LEU A 341 -18.80 -5.88 -3.45
C LEU A 341 -19.54 -4.99 -4.46
N LYS A 342 -18.80 -4.03 -5.02
CA LYS A 342 -19.31 -3.11 -6.04
C LYS A 342 -18.47 -3.17 -7.30
N LEU A 343 -19.12 -3.54 -8.40
CA LEU A 343 -18.57 -3.50 -9.75
C LEU A 343 -18.80 -2.11 -10.33
N PHE A 344 -17.73 -1.46 -10.78
CA PHE A 344 -17.80 -0.23 -11.57
C PHE A 344 -17.50 -0.53 -13.03
N LEU A 345 -18.33 0.00 -13.92
CA LEU A 345 -18.11 -0.02 -15.35
C LEU A 345 -17.76 1.40 -15.79
N TYR A 346 -16.51 1.64 -16.17
CA TYR A 346 -16.07 2.95 -16.66
C TYR A 346 -16.30 3.08 -18.16
N LYS A 347 -16.81 4.24 -18.58
CA LYS A 347 -16.94 4.58 -20.01
C LYS A 347 -15.56 4.76 -20.64
N VAL A 348 -15.27 3.99 -21.69
CA VAL A 348 -14.03 4.12 -22.46
C VAL A 348 -14.26 5.08 -23.64
N ILE A 349 -13.62 6.25 -23.61
CA ILE A 349 -13.76 7.27 -24.68
C ILE A 349 -12.78 7.02 -25.83
N ASN A 350 -11.60 6.48 -25.51
CA ASN A 350 -10.55 6.12 -26.46
C ASN A 350 -9.89 4.81 -26.00
N GLN A 351 -9.68 3.88 -26.92
CA GLN A 351 -9.00 2.60 -26.68
C GLN A 351 -7.48 2.76 -26.46
N ASN A 352 -6.91 3.93 -26.74
CA ASN A 352 -5.50 4.17 -26.49
C ASN A 352 -5.21 4.30 -24.98
N HIS A 353 -4.76 3.22 -24.39
CA HIS A 353 -4.38 3.09 -22.99
C HIS A 353 -3.10 3.86 -22.57
N SER A 354 -2.35 4.43 -23.52
CA SER A 354 -1.17 5.29 -23.21
C SER A 354 -1.51 6.58 -22.45
N THR A 355 -2.78 6.79 -22.12
CA THR A 355 -3.27 7.99 -21.47
C THR A 355 -3.78 7.76 -20.05
N GLN A 356 -3.59 6.55 -19.51
CA GLN A 356 -4.02 6.17 -18.17
C GLN A 356 -2.82 6.07 -17.24
N PHE A 357 -2.89 6.78 -16.11
CA PHE A 357 -1.77 6.89 -15.17
C PHE A 357 -2.21 6.65 -13.74
N LYS A 358 -1.33 6.05 -12.96
CA LYS A 358 -1.43 5.92 -11.51
C LYS A 358 -0.45 6.88 -10.86
N LEU A 359 -0.95 7.71 -9.96
CA LEU A 359 -0.20 8.73 -9.25
C LEU A 359 -0.11 8.36 -7.78
N PHE A 360 1.09 8.29 -7.24
CA PHE A 360 1.33 8.03 -5.84
C PHE A 360 1.59 9.35 -5.13
N TYR A 361 0.77 9.66 -4.12
CA TYR A 361 0.92 10.83 -3.26
C TYR A 361 1.48 10.41 -1.92
N TYR A 362 2.51 11.13 -1.48
CA TYR A 362 3.08 10.98 -0.14
C TYR A 362 3.33 12.37 0.44
N ASP A 363 2.83 12.63 1.64
CA ASP A 363 2.84 13.97 2.27
C ASP A 363 2.26 15.06 1.35
N ARG A 364 1.15 14.71 0.66
CA ARG A 364 0.39 15.51 -0.33
C ARG A 364 1.18 15.95 -1.57
N GLU A 365 2.31 15.30 -1.86
CA GLU A 365 3.08 15.52 -3.09
C GLU A 365 3.08 14.29 -3.97
N ILE A 366 3.01 14.49 -5.29
CA ILE A 366 3.23 13.40 -6.25
C ILE A 366 4.68 12.95 -6.11
N ILE A 367 4.88 11.66 -5.90
CA ILE A 367 6.21 11.05 -5.85
C ILE A 367 6.47 10.15 -7.04
N ILE A 368 5.44 9.47 -7.53
CA ILE A 368 5.55 8.53 -8.65
C ILE A 368 4.35 8.76 -9.58
N ILE A 369 4.63 8.76 -10.87
CA ILE A 369 3.64 8.69 -11.94
C ILE A 369 3.98 7.44 -12.73
N SER A 370 3.12 6.42 -12.70
CA SER A 370 3.29 5.23 -13.52
C SER A 370 2.18 5.11 -14.55
N GLN A 371 2.42 4.41 -15.66
CA GLN A 371 1.30 3.93 -16.48
C GLN A 371 0.38 3.02 -15.64
N LEU A 372 -0.92 3.08 -15.89
CA LEU A 372 -1.92 2.31 -15.12
C LEU A 372 -1.91 0.82 -15.48
N PHE A 373 -1.89 0.52 -16.78
CA PHE A 373 -1.93 -0.84 -17.30
C PHE A 373 -0.51 -1.31 -17.65
N LEU A 374 -0.11 -2.46 -17.12
CA LEU A 374 1.28 -2.95 -17.21
C LEU A 374 1.47 -4.04 -18.28
N ASN A 375 0.39 -4.47 -18.92
CA ASN A 375 0.36 -5.50 -19.96
C ASN A 375 0.77 -4.99 -21.35
N HIS A 376 1.03 -3.70 -21.52
CA HIS A 376 1.36 -3.08 -22.81
C HIS A 376 2.51 -2.06 -22.69
N VAL A 377 3.33 -2.01 -23.74
CA VAL A 377 4.34 -0.99 -23.95
C VAL A 377 3.81 0.07 -24.91
N TYR A 378 3.98 1.34 -24.56
CA TYR A 378 3.54 2.46 -25.39
C TYR A 378 4.73 3.28 -25.88
N ASP A 379 5.07 3.16 -27.18
CA ASP A 379 6.19 3.88 -27.80
C ASP A 379 6.14 5.40 -27.56
N SER A 380 4.93 5.97 -27.56
CA SER A 380 4.70 7.39 -27.30
C SER A 380 5.14 7.82 -25.90
N LEU A 381 5.10 6.92 -24.91
CA LEU A 381 5.51 7.20 -23.54
C LEU A 381 7.01 7.01 -23.32
N ILE A 382 7.66 6.17 -24.15
CA ILE A 382 9.12 5.98 -24.12
C ILE A 382 9.83 7.25 -24.64
N SER A 383 9.22 8.01 -25.54
CA SER A 383 9.79 9.25 -26.09
C SER A 383 9.78 10.42 -25.08
N ASN A 384 10.96 10.90 -24.69
CA ASN A 384 11.13 11.97 -23.68
C ASN A 384 10.37 13.27 -23.99
N LYS A 385 10.18 13.61 -25.27
CA LYS A 385 9.46 14.85 -25.64
C LYS A 385 7.99 14.81 -25.23
N HIS A 386 7.35 13.65 -25.33
CA HIS A 386 5.94 13.48 -25.00
C HIS A 386 5.71 13.35 -23.49
N SER A 387 6.59 12.64 -22.78
CA SER A 387 6.50 12.47 -21.33
C SER A 387 6.60 13.81 -20.58
N HIS A 388 7.50 14.71 -20.97
CA HIS A 388 7.63 16.04 -20.35
C HIS A 388 6.33 16.86 -20.41
N LYS A 389 5.69 16.92 -21.59
CA LYS A 389 4.43 17.66 -21.79
C LYS A 389 3.31 17.05 -20.94
N LEU A 390 3.25 15.72 -20.90
CA LEU A 390 2.24 14.98 -20.15
C LEU A 390 2.39 15.17 -18.64
N ILE A 391 3.61 15.04 -18.10
CA ILE A 391 3.90 15.23 -16.68
C ILE A 391 3.57 16.66 -16.25
N ARG A 392 3.96 17.66 -17.04
CA ARG A 392 3.62 19.06 -16.76
C ARG A 392 2.10 19.25 -16.63
N ARG A 393 1.32 18.67 -17.54
CA ARG A 393 -0.14 18.74 -17.50
C ARG A 393 -0.73 18.04 -16.28
N ILE A 394 -0.21 16.88 -15.92
CA ILE A 394 -0.61 16.16 -14.70
C ILE A 394 -0.34 17.01 -13.46
N LEU A 395 0.83 17.66 -13.39
CA LEU A 395 1.20 18.52 -12.27
C LEU A 395 0.31 19.77 -12.18
N GLU A 396 0.02 20.42 -13.30
CA GLU A 396 -0.90 21.56 -13.35
C GLU A 396 -2.31 21.16 -12.88
N PHE A 397 -2.82 20.01 -13.33
CA PHE A 397 -4.11 19.47 -12.86
C PHE A 397 -4.09 19.13 -11.36
N SER A 398 -3.01 18.51 -10.90
CA SER A 398 -2.87 18.12 -9.49
C SER A 398 -2.89 19.34 -8.56
N ASN A 399 -2.02 20.31 -8.85
CA ASN A 399 -1.81 21.49 -8.00
C ASN A 399 -3.01 22.44 -8.00
N HIS A 400 -3.70 22.59 -9.13
CA HIS A 400 -4.80 23.56 -9.25
C HIS A 400 -6.20 22.97 -9.05
N LYS A 401 -6.34 21.65 -9.13
CA LYS A 401 -7.64 20.98 -9.00
C LYS A 401 -7.55 19.89 -7.95
N LEU A 402 -6.86 18.79 -8.23
CA LEU A 402 -6.95 17.55 -7.45
C LEU A 402 -6.66 17.73 -5.96
N ILE A 403 -5.56 18.38 -5.58
CA ILE A 403 -5.16 18.52 -4.17
C ILE A 403 -6.19 19.29 -3.35
N HIS A 404 -6.87 20.27 -3.96
CA HIS A 404 -7.96 21.02 -3.33
C HIS A 404 -9.24 20.19 -3.16
N LEU A 405 -9.37 19.08 -3.88
CA LEU A 405 -10.49 18.14 -3.74
C LEU A 405 -10.28 17.17 -2.58
N ILE A 406 -9.03 16.89 -2.22
CA ILE A 406 -8.65 15.92 -1.19
C ILE A 406 -8.66 16.57 0.20
N PRO A 407 -9.29 15.93 1.21
CA PRO A 407 -9.25 16.38 2.60
C PRO A 407 -7.82 16.60 3.13
N GLU A 408 -7.62 17.64 3.95
CA GLU A 408 -6.27 18.01 4.43
C GLU A 408 -5.65 16.97 5.36
N ASN A 409 -6.47 16.18 6.04
CA ASN A 409 -6.04 15.09 6.92
C ASN A 409 -5.57 13.85 6.15
N LEU A 410 -5.82 13.76 4.84
CA LEU A 410 -5.32 12.67 4.01
C LEU A 410 -4.00 13.07 3.34
N SER A 411 -2.89 12.61 3.90
CA SER A 411 -1.55 12.96 3.40
C SER A 411 -1.05 12.03 2.31
N ASN A 412 -1.42 10.75 2.37
CA ASN A 412 -0.90 9.73 1.46
C ASN A 412 -2.07 9.00 0.80
N PHE A 413 -2.03 8.87 -0.52
CA PHE A 413 -3.08 8.22 -1.30
C PHE A 413 -2.58 7.91 -2.71
N VAL A 414 -3.34 7.11 -3.46
CA VAL A 414 -3.07 6.80 -4.86
C VAL A 414 -4.26 7.25 -5.70
N VAL A 415 -3.99 7.85 -6.86
CA VAL A 415 -5.00 8.34 -7.79
C VAL A 415 -4.80 7.73 -9.17
N ASP A 416 -5.85 7.17 -9.73
CA ASP A 416 -5.87 6.73 -11.12
C ASP A 416 -6.51 7.83 -11.98
N LEU A 417 -5.82 8.21 -13.05
CA LEU A 417 -6.22 9.27 -13.97
C LEU A 417 -6.38 8.72 -15.39
N TYR A 418 -7.35 9.30 -16.10
CA TYR A 418 -7.55 9.14 -17.53
C TYR A 418 -7.35 10.49 -18.23
N ILE A 419 -6.45 10.54 -19.23
CA ILE A 419 -6.17 11.74 -20.00
C ILE A 419 -6.80 11.61 -21.39
N LEU A 420 -7.61 12.58 -21.81
CA LEU A 420 -8.20 12.60 -23.14
C LEU A 420 -7.31 13.41 -24.09
N ASN A 421 -6.52 12.74 -24.91
CA ASN A 421 -5.52 13.38 -25.80
C ASN A 421 -6.08 14.44 -26.77
N ARG A 422 -7.38 14.39 -27.12
CA ARG A 422 -7.98 15.31 -28.10
C ARG A 422 -8.36 16.67 -27.51
N THR A 423 -8.91 16.67 -26.30
CA THR A 423 -9.41 17.87 -25.61
C THR A 423 -8.46 18.35 -24.52
N ASP A 424 -7.42 17.57 -24.25
CA ASP A 424 -6.48 17.72 -23.14
C ASP A 424 -7.12 17.66 -21.74
N GLU A 425 -8.36 17.17 -21.64
CA GLU A 425 -9.08 16.99 -20.39
C GLU A 425 -8.53 15.80 -19.58
N ILE A 426 -8.61 15.92 -18.25
CA ILE A 426 -8.13 14.91 -17.30
C ILE A 426 -9.30 14.52 -16.40
N TYR A 427 -9.55 13.22 -16.30
CA TYR A 427 -10.56 12.63 -15.46
C TYR A 427 -9.93 11.76 -14.38
N ILE A 428 -10.51 11.80 -13.19
CA ILE A 428 -10.21 10.89 -12.09
C ILE A 428 -11.01 9.61 -12.32
N MET A 429 -10.32 8.49 -12.36
CA MET A 429 -10.96 7.18 -12.40
C MET A 429 -11.22 6.69 -10.97
N ASN A 430 -10.21 6.79 -10.12
CA ASN A 430 -10.25 6.19 -8.80
C ASN A 430 -9.29 6.92 -7.85
N ILE A 431 -9.60 6.89 -6.56
CA ILE A 431 -8.70 7.34 -5.51
C ILE A 431 -8.79 6.31 -4.39
N VAL A 432 -7.64 5.83 -3.93
CA VAL A 432 -7.55 4.83 -2.86
C VAL A 432 -6.51 5.23 -1.82
N PRO A 433 -6.58 4.69 -0.59
CA PRO A 433 -5.52 4.84 0.38
C PRO A 433 -4.17 4.36 -0.13
N PHE A 434 -3.11 4.93 0.43
CA PHE A 434 -1.75 4.46 0.19
C PHE A 434 -1.61 3.04 0.76
N ASN A 435 -0.90 2.15 0.07
CA ASN A 435 -0.77 0.73 0.44
C ASN A 435 -2.00 -0.17 0.21
N PHE A 436 -3.00 0.27 -0.57
CA PHE A 436 -4.21 -0.54 -0.83
C PHE A 436 -4.22 -1.27 -2.18
N ASN A 437 -3.47 -0.80 -3.17
CA ASN A 437 -3.49 -1.38 -4.52
C ASN A 437 -2.53 -2.56 -4.66
N SER A 438 -2.98 -3.61 -5.33
CA SER A 438 -2.17 -4.77 -5.74
C SER A 438 -1.55 -4.60 -7.13
N GLU A 439 -2.09 -3.71 -7.98
CA GLU A 439 -1.60 -3.46 -9.34
C GLU A 439 -0.55 -2.35 -9.39
N ILE A 440 0.68 -2.69 -8.97
CA ILE A 440 1.81 -1.75 -8.88
C ILE A 440 3.08 -2.33 -9.52
N ILE A 441 3.96 -1.46 -10.01
CA ILE A 441 5.22 -1.85 -10.68
C ILE A 441 6.31 -2.24 -9.67
N PHE A 442 6.32 -1.56 -8.51
CA PHE A 442 7.29 -1.74 -7.44
C PHE A 442 6.59 -2.23 -6.19
N THR A 443 7.29 -3.00 -5.35
CA THR A 443 6.74 -3.40 -4.05
C THR A 443 6.48 -2.17 -3.18
N TRP A 444 5.59 -2.29 -2.20
CA TRP A 444 5.30 -1.19 -1.29
C TRP A 444 6.56 -0.74 -0.53
N ASP A 445 7.44 -1.66 -0.12
CA ASP A 445 8.71 -1.31 0.52
C ASP A 445 9.57 -0.41 -0.37
N GLN A 446 9.67 -0.73 -1.67
CA GLN A 446 10.39 0.10 -2.63
C GLN A 446 9.73 1.47 -2.80
N ILE A 447 8.40 1.53 -2.87
CA ILE A 447 7.64 2.78 -2.98
C ILE A 447 7.85 3.66 -1.74
N TYR A 448 7.76 3.09 -0.54
CA TYR A 448 7.99 3.80 0.72
C TYR A 448 9.44 4.24 0.87
N GLU A 449 10.39 3.41 0.43
CA GLU A 449 11.80 3.78 0.38
C GLU A 449 12.00 5.02 -0.50
N TYR A 450 11.50 4.99 -1.74
CA TYR A 450 11.56 6.15 -2.62
C TYR A 450 10.79 7.37 -2.06
N ALA A 451 9.64 7.15 -1.42
CA ALA A 451 8.85 8.20 -0.81
C ALA A 451 9.61 8.93 0.31
N THR A 452 10.38 8.18 1.09
CA THR A 452 11.01 8.68 2.32
C THR A 452 12.46 9.12 2.12
N SER A 453 13.22 8.51 1.21
CA SER A 453 14.64 8.81 0.97
C SER A 453 14.95 9.39 -0.41
N ARG A 454 14.03 9.28 -1.38
CA ARG A 454 14.28 9.52 -2.82
C ARG A 454 15.40 8.66 -3.40
N THR A 455 15.72 7.53 -2.76
CA THR A 455 16.68 6.57 -3.30
C THR A 455 16.14 5.99 -4.60
N PRO A 456 16.86 6.09 -5.74
CA PRO A 456 16.39 5.59 -7.02
C PRO A 456 15.99 4.10 -6.98
N PHE A 457 15.01 3.73 -7.79
CA PHE A 457 14.52 2.36 -7.86
C PHE A 457 15.55 1.47 -8.55
N THR A 458 15.79 0.30 -7.97
CA THR A 458 16.42 -0.82 -8.67
C THR A 458 15.39 -1.50 -9.57
N HIS A 459 15.68 -1.61 -10.86
CA HIS A 459 14.77 -2.14 -11.86
C HIS A 459 15.53 -2.88 -12.96
N ASP A 460 14.81 -3.76 -13.68
CA ASP A 460 15.33 -4.48 -14.84
C ASP A 460 15.07 -3.69 -16.14
N GLU A 461 15.60 -4.18 -17.27
CA GLU A 461 15.52 -3.52 -18.57
C GLU A 461 14.09 -3.38 -19.14
N SER A 462 13.09 -4.03 -18.51
CA SER A 462 11.69 -3.96 -18.96
C SER A 462 10.91 -2.75 -18.44
N ILE A 463 11.52 -2.01 -17.50
CA ILE A 463 11.00 -0.76 -16.96
C ILE A 463 11.90 0.38 -17.41
N LYS A 464 11.32 1.51 -17.80
CA LYS A 464 12.02 2.78 -17.94
C LYS A 464 11.55 3.73 -16.85
N ILE A 465 12.52 4.37 -16.20
CA ILE A 465 12.28 5.41 -15.19
C ILE A 465 12.98 6.69 -15.59
N ASP A 466 12.21 7.76 -15.71
CA ASP A 466 12.72 9.12 -15.90
C ASP A 466 12.43 9.94 -14.62
N TYR A 467 13.44 10.58 -14.03
CA TYR A 467 13.29 11.39 -12.83
C TYR A 467 13.12 12.88 -13.16
N TYR A 468 12.00 13.45 -12.74
CA TYR A 468 11.64 14.86 -12.91
C TYR A 468 11.70 15.55 -11.55
N GLY A 469 12.91 15.98 -11.16
CA GLY A 469 13.16 16.42 -9.79
C GLY A 469 12.90 15.27 -8.83
N ASN A 470 11.89 15.42 -7.97
CA ASN A 470 11.51 14.40 -6.97
C ASN A 470 10.47 13.39 -7.45
N ILE A 471 10.05 13.46 -8.72
CA ILE A 471 9.00 12.63 -9.29
C ILE A 471 9.60 11.55 -10.18
N ALA A 472 9.31 10.29 -9.88
CA ALA A 472 9.66 9.17 -10.75
C ALA A 472 8.54 8.96 -11.79
N PHE A 473 8.86 9.09 -13.07
CA PHE A 473 7.96 8.72 -14.16
C PHE A 473 8.31 7.33 -14.66
N VAL A 474 7.39 6.38 -14.51
CA VAL A 474 7.65 4.95 -14.66
C VAL A 474 6.77 4.38 -15.77
N VAL A 475 7.39 3.81 -16.80
CA VAL A 475 6.68 3.22 -17.95
C VAL A 475 7.33 1.90 -18.35
N MET A 476 6.59 1.09 -19.08
CA MET A 476 7.10 -0.17 -19.61
C MET A 476 7.97 0.10 -20.84
N SER A 477 9.18 -0.43 -20.88
CA SER A 477 10.11 -0.35 -22.02
C SER A 477 10.16 -1.63 -22.83
N SER A 478 9.73 -2.76 -22.26
CA SER A 478 9.53 -3.99 -23.01
C SER A 478 8.44 -4.86 -22.38
N ASN A 479 7.85 -5.73 -23.20
CA ASN A 479 6.93 -6.76 -22.73
C ASN A 479 7.67 -7.91 -22.00
N LYS A 480 8.97 -7.75 -21.69
CA LYS A 480 9.80 -8.78 -21.02
C LYS A 480 9.63 -8.79 -19.51
N LEU A 481 8.98 -7.80 -18.92
CA LEU A 481 8.56 -7.87 -17.52
C LEU A 481 7.72 -9.13 -17.45
N SER A 482 8.25 -10.16 -16.81
CA SER A 482 7.80 -11.53 -17.03
C SER A 482 6.28 -11.57 -16.93
N ARG A 483 5.65 -12.36 -17.81
CA ARG A 483 4.30 -12.90 -17.60
C ARG A 483 4.18 -13.73 -16.30
N HIS A 484 5.10 -13.55 -15.35
CA HIS A 484 5.16 -14.14 -14.02
C HIS A 484 5.20 -13.07 -12.91
N LYS A 485 5.46 -11.78 -13.21
CA LYS A 485 5.32 -10.67 -12.23
C LYS A 485 3.90 -10.09 -12.21
N LEU A 486 3.19 -10.12 -13.34
CA LEU A 486 1.76 -9.75 -13.42
C LEU A 486 0.85 -10.86 -12.90
N TYR A 487 1.30 -12.10 -13.08
CA TYR A 487 0.69 -13.33 -12.60
C TYR A 487 1.53 -13.77 -11.41
N SER A 488 1.39 -13.08 -10.27
CA SER A 488 1.82 -13.70 -9.01
C SER A 488 0.97 -14.96 -8.89
N PHE A 489 1.54 -16.10 -9.25
CA PHE A 489 1.02 -17.40 -8.85
C PHE A 489 0.74 -17.34 -7.35
N CYS A 490 -0.41 -17.87 -6.92
CA CYS A 490 -0.66 -17.99 -5.49
C CYS A 490 0.50 -18.79 -4.88
N SER A 491 0.83 -18.56 -3.60
CA SER A 491 1.90 -19.34 -2.94
C SER A 491 1.67 -20.84 -3.05
N GLU A 492 0.39 -21.24 -3.07
CA GLU A 492 -0.06 -22.61 -3.28
C GLU A 492 0.26 -23.12 -4.70
N ASP A 493 -0.01 -22.32 -5.74
CA ASP A 493 0.32 -22.66 -7.13
C ASP A 493 1.83 -22.79 -7.35
N VAL A 494 2.64 -21.95 -6.69
CA VAL A 494 4.10 -22.02 -6.75
C VAL A 494 4.60 -23.31 -6.09
N GLU A 495 4.03 -23.71 -4.96
CA GLU A 495 4.37 -24.96 -4.30
C GLU A 495 3.93 -26.20 -5.09
N GLU A 496 2.77 -26.17 -5.75
CA GLU A 496 2.34 -27.24 -6.65
C GLU A 496 3.22 -27.35 -7.89
N LEU A 497 3.52 -26.23 -8.55
CA LEU A 497 4.43 -26.22 -9.70
C LEU A 497 5.83 -26.70 -9.32
N ALA A 498 6.30 -26.36 -8.12
CA ALA A 498 7.57 -26.86 -7.60
C ALA A 498 7.56 -28.39 -7.41
N LYS A 499 6.43 -28.97 -6.96
CA LYS A 499 6.26 -30.43 -6.83
C LYS A 499 6.18 -31.15 -8.19
N ILE A 500 5.70 -30.49 -9.23
CA ILE A 500 5.62 -31.05 -10.59
C ILE A 500 7.00 -31.05 -11.29
N LEU A 501 7.88 -30.13 -10.90
CA LEU A 501 9.22 -29.96 -11.48
C LEU A 501 10.34 -30.74 -10.74
N THR A 502 10.01 -31.41 -9.64
CA THR A 502 10.88 -32.34 -8.90
C THR A 502 10.45 -33.78 -9.12
#